data_AF-A0A7V3X9E3-F1
#
_entry.id   AF-A0A7V3X9E3-F1
#
_cell.length_a   1.000
_cell.length_b   1.000
_cell.length_c   1.000
_cell.angle_alpha   90.00
_cell.angle_beta   90.00
_cell.angle_gamma   90.00
#
_symmetry.space_group_name_H-M   'P 1'
#
loop_
_entity.id
_entity.type
_entity.pdbx_description
1 polymer ?
#
loop_
_entity_poly.entity_id
_entity_poly.type
_entity_poly.pdbx_seq_one_letter_code
_entity_poly.pdbx_strand_id
1 'polypeptide(L)'
;MRKLFLFSVSLLFVFCFPNCTSPYKATNKQYKKQAKLYAKMIRRYPLKDSADNSPYFVGTTNFTLRKPNFVVIHHTAQNSCEQTLKTFTLPRTQVSSHYVICRDGTVFHMLNDYLRAHHAGVSKWGNATDLNSSSIGIEIDNNGSEPFTEQQMNSLLQLLERLKKTYGIPQANFIGHADVAPGRKVDPSRYFPWQTLAEKGFGFWYDTTGIQVPPDFNSLHALRIIGYNINDSLTAIQSYKIHFVPQDTTKVLTETDRKILFDLARKYR
;
A
#
# COMPACT_ATOMS: atom_id res chain seq x y z
N MET A 1 -15.40 82.86 12.59
CA MET A 1 -14.88 81.76 11.76
C MET A 1 -14.48 80.59 12.67
N ARG A 2 -15.36 79.59 12.85
CA ARG A 2 -15.07 78.37 13.63
C ARG A 2 -14.57 77.30 12.66
N LYS A 3 -13.33 76.82 12.83
CA LYS A 3 -12.80 75.68 12.07
C LYS A 3 -13.29 74.38 12.70
N LEU A 4 -14.05 73.62 11.92
CA LEU A 4 -14.56 72.29 12.25
C LEU A 4 -13.43 71.27 12.00
N PHE A 5 -12.91 70.62 13.05
CA PHE A 5 -11.99 69.50 12.92
C PHE A 5 -12.82 68.21 12.73
N LEU A 6 -12.84 67.70 11.49
CA LEU A 6 -13.36 66.37 11.18
C LEU A 6 -12.33 65.32 11.60
N PHE A 7 -12.57 64.64 12.72
CA PHE A 7 -11.86 63.42 13.06
C PHE A 7 -12.37 62.28 12.17
N SER A 8 -11.55 61.85 11.22
CA SER A 8 -11.77 60.62 10.47
C SER A 8 -11.50 59.43 11.40
N VAL A 9 -12.55 58.76 11.87
CA VAL A 9 -12.46 57.47 12.55
C VAL A 9 -12.24 56.41 11.47
N SER A 10 -10.97 56.03 11.26
CA SER A 10 -10.64 54.87 10.44
C SER A 10 -11.00 53.61 11.22
N LEU A 11 -12.11 52.96 10.86
CA LEU A 11 -12.47 51.64 11.36
C LEU A 11 -11.43 50.62 10.85
N LEU A 12 -10.49 50.21 11.71
CA LEU A 12 -9.62 49.07 11.43
C LEU A 12 -10.47 47.80 11.51
N PHE A 13 -10.90 47.27 10.36
CA PHE A 13 -11.39 45.90 10.28
C PHE A 13 -10.22 44.93 10.51
N VAL A 14 -10.05 44.49 11.75
CA VAL A 14 -9.18 43.35 12.07
C VAL A 14 -9.85 42.10 11.51
N PHE A 15 -9.46 41.70 10.29
CA PHE A 15 -9.74 40.37 9.79
C PHE A 15 -8.94 39.37 10.63
N CYS A 16 -9.57 38.84 11.67
CA CYS A 16 -9.11 37.61 12.33
C CYS A 16 -9.28 36.45 11.34
N PHE A 17 -8.30 36.25 10.46
CA PHE A 17 -8.15 34.98 9.79
C PHE A 17 -7.86 33.94 10.88
N PRO A 18 -8.70 32.90 11.09
CA PRO A 18 -8.34 31.83 11.98
C PRO A 18 -7.02 31.26 11.47
N ASN A 19 -6.01 31.21 12.35
CA ASN A 19 -4.75 30.54 12.08
C ASN A 19 -5.04 29.05 11.83
N CYS A 20 -5.40 28.71 10.59
CA CYS A 20 -5.59 27.34 10.12
C CYS A 20 -4.23 26.66 10.01
N THR A 21 -3.60 26.39 11.16
CA THR A 21 -2.45 25.50 11.20
C THR A 21 -2.96 24.07 11.05
N SER A 22 -2.45 23.35 10.04
CA SER A 22 -2.73 21.92 9.86
C SER A 22 -2.57 21.16 11.19
N PRO A 23 -3.51 20.27 11.56
CA PRO A 23 -3.42 19.49 12.80
C PRO A 23 -2.15 18.64 12.87
N TYR A 24 -1.50 18.38 11.74
CA TYR A 24 -0.26 17.59 11.63
C TYR A 24 1.02 18.43 11.57
N LYS A 25 0.99 19.73 11.91
CA LYS A 25 2.16 20.63 11.84
C LYS A 25 3.40 20.06 12.54
N ALA A 26 3.24 19.49 13.74
CA ALA A 26 4.33 18.92 14.52
C ALA A 26 4.96 17.69 13.82
N THR A 27 4.13 16.73 13.40
CA THR A 27 4.59 15.53 12.70
C THR A 27 5.19 15.87 11.35
N ASN A 28 4.62 16.82 10.60
CA ASN A 28 5.18 17.30 9.34
C ASN A 28 6.57 17.94 9.52
N LYS A 29 6.81 18.62 10.64
CA LYS A 29 8.15 19.13 10.99
C LYS A 29 9.12 17.97 11.25
N GLN A 30 8.70 16.93 11.97
CA GLN A 30 9.52 15.74 12.20
C GLN A 30 9.83 14.98 10.91
N TYR A 31 8.83 14.78 10.05
CA TYR A 31 8.97 14.19 8.71
C TYR A 31 10.04 14.92 7.90
N LYS A 32 9.93 16.25 7.78
CA LYS A 32 10.90 17.07 7.03
C LYS A 32 12.32 16.95 7.61
N LYS A 33 12.45 16.89 8.94
CA LYS A 33 13.74 16.68 9.61
C LYS A 33 14.33 15.32 9.23
N GLN A 34 13.53 14.25 9.29
CA GLN A 34 13.96 12.89 8.97
C GLN A 34 14.34 12.75 7.49
N ALA A 35 13.50 13.24 6.58
CA ALA A 35 13.78 13.23 5.14
C ALA A 35 15.08 13.98 4.81
N LYS A 36 15.34 15.12 5.46
CA LYS A 36 16.60 15.87 5.31
C LYS A 36 17.82 15.06 5.79
N LEU A 37 17.68 14.24 6.83
CA LEU A 37 18.74 13.35 7.30
C LEU A 37 19.02 12.24 6.28
N TYR A 38 17.99 11.58 5.74
CA TYR A 38 18.16 10.58 4.69
C TYR A 38 18.77 11.17 3.41
N ALA A 39 18.33 12.35 2.97
CA ALA A 39 18.94 13.04 1.84
C ALA A 39 20.41 13.41 2.08
N LYS A 40 20.83 13.68 3.32
CA LYS A 40 22.25 13.84 3.65
C LYS A 40 23.00 12.51 3.59
N MET A 41 22.39 11.42 4.05
CA MET A 41 22.98 10.08 4.03
C MET A 41 23.22 9.60 2.59
N ILE A 42 22.22 9.73 1.71
CA ILE A 42 22.32 9.35 0.29
C ILE A 42 23.41 10.15 -0.44
N ARG A 43 23.68 11.39 -0.01
CA ARG A 43 24.72 12.25 -0.59
C ARG A 43 26.14 11.96 -0.07
N ARG A 44 26.34 11.03 0.85
CA ARG A 44 27.69 10.73 1.38
C ARG A 44 28.50 9.94 0.35
N TYR A 45 29.69 10.41 0.03
CA TYR A 45 30.68 9.70 -0.76
C TYR A 45 32.11 10.19 -0.43
N PRO A 46 33.14 9.30 -0.52
CA PRO A 46 33.01 7.84 -0.56
C PRO A 46 32.37 7.29 0.74
N LEU A 47 31.76 6.11 0.65
CA LEU A 47 31.24 5.41 1.82
C LEU A 47 32.41 4.73 2.55
N LYS A 48 32.93 5.38 3.59
CA LYS A 48 34.08 4.85 4.37
C LYS A 48 33.79 3.52 5.05
N ASP A 49 32.53 3.26 5.41
CA ASP A 49 32.10 2.03 6.10
C ASP A 49 32.08 0.79 5.19
N SER A 50 31.86 0.98 3.90
CA SER A 50 31.60 -0.11 2.93
C SER A 50 32.72 -0.27 1.91
N ALA A 51 33.61 0.73 1.78
CA ALA A 51 34.63 0.81 0.75
C ALA A 51 35.96 1.36 1.29
N ASP A 52 36.33 1.00 2.53
CA ASP A 52 37.50 1.55 3.24
C ASP A 52 38.82 1.36 2.48
N ASN A 53 38.94 0.28 1.71
CA ASN A 53 40.11 -0.02 0.88
C ASN A 53 40.04 0.55 -0.56
N SER A 54 39.05 1.38 -0.88
CA SER A 54 38.93 1.97 -2.21
C SER A 54 39.98 3.07 -2.39
N PRO A 55 40.82 3.03 -3.45
CA PRO A 55 41.90 4.00 -3.62
C PRO A 55 41.38 5.44 -3.83
N TYR A 56 40.21 5.59 -4.45
CA TYR A 56 39.45 6.84 -4.58
C TYR A 56 37.99 6.54 -4.92
N PHE A 57 37.13 7.56 -4.88
CA PHE A 57 35.72 7.42 -5.27
C PHE A 57 35.56 7.48 -6.80
N VAL A 58 34.87 6.49 -7.39
CA VAL A 58 34.46 6.51 -8.80
C VAL A 58 32.95 6.67 -8.87
N GLY A 59 32.48 7.90 -9.12
CA GLY A 59 31.06 8.20 -9.23
C GLY A 59 30.48 7.74 -10.57
N THR A 60 29.56 6.77 -10.56
CA THR A 60 28.76 6.44 -11.74
C THR A 60 27.73 7.53 -12.02
N THR A 61 27.56 7.89 -13.29
CA THR A 61 26.51 8.82 -13.76
C THR A 61 25.20 8.08 -14.08
N ASN A 62 25.23 6.75 -14.10
CA ASN A 62 24.11 5.92 -14.53
C ASN A 62 23.37 5.36 -13.31
N PHE A 63 22.54 6.18 -12.67
CA PHE A 63 21.74 5.76 -11.51
C PHE A 63 20.38 6.45 -11.47
N THR A 64 19.42 5.81 -10.81
CA THR A 64 18.07 6.32 -10.53
C THR A 64 17.66 5.94 -9.11
N LEU A 65 16.52 6.46 -8.63
CA LEU A 65 15.97 6.06 -7.33
C LEU A 65 15.42 4.63 -7.39
N ARG A 66 15.59 3.88 -6.28
CA ARG A 66 14.88 2.61 -6.10
C ARG A 66 13.39 2.88 -6.02
N LYS A 67 12.63 2.39 -7.00
CA LYS A 67 11.18 2.56 -7.09
C LYS A 67 10.43 1.34 -6.52
N PRO A 68 9.18 1.51 -6.06
CA PRO A 68 8.33 0.38 -5.69
C PRO A 68 8.04 -0.51 -6.91
N ASN A 69 7.92 -1.80 -6.65
CA ASN A 69 7.57 -2.83 -7.63
C ASN A 69 6.26 -3.56 -7.28
N PHE A 70 5.67 -3.25 -6.11
CA PHE A 70 4.42 -3.84 -5.63
C PHE A 70 3.50 -2.76 -5.06
N VAL A 71 2.21 -3.08 -4.99
CA VAL A 71 1.23 -2.39 -4.15
C VAL A 71 0.61 -3.42 -3.23
N VAL A 72 0.63 -3.16 -1.92
CA VAL A 72 -0.05 -4.00 -0.92
C VAL A 72 -1.24 -3.21 -0.39
N ILE A 73 -2.44 -3.78 -0.54
CA ILE A 73 -3.72 -3.18 -0.13
C ILE A 73 -4.11 -3.72 1.25
N HIS A 74 -4.55 -2.81 2.11
CA HIS A 74 -4.91 -3.05 3.51
C HIS A 74 -6.30 -2.47 3.78
N HIS A 75 -6.97 -2.98 4.82
CA HIS A 75 -8.01 -2.24 5.53
C HIS A 75 -7.50 -1.90 6.93
N THR A 76 -7.93 -0.78 7.47
CA THR A 76 -7.35 -0.23 8.71
C THR A 76 -7.76 -1.01 9.97
N ALA A 77 -8.93 -1.67 9.94
CA ALA A 77 -9.57 -2.28 11.10
C ALA A 77 -9.83 -1.26 12.23
N GLN A 78 -10.05 0.00 11.84
CA GLN A 78 -10.34 1.12 12.73
C GLN A 78 -11.72 1.70 12.41
N ASN A 79 -12.19 2.60 13.29
CA ASN A 79 -13.53 3.17 13.16
C ASN A 79 -13.54 4.50 12.40
N SER A 80 -12.38 5.08 12.11
CA SER A 80 -12.29 6.29 11.31
C SER A 80 -10.91 6.54 10.69
N CYS A 81 -10.93 7.33 9.62
CA CYS A 81 -9.74 7.83 8.95
C CYS A 81 -8.85 8.66 9.88
N GLU A 82 -9.42 9.53 10.72
CA GLU A 82 -8.67 10.34 11.68
C GLU A 82 -7.94 9.49 12.71
N GLN A 83 -8.56 8.38 13.16
CA GLN A 83 -7.92 7.42 14.05
C GLN A 83 -6.69 6.78 13.37
N THR A 84 -6.81 6.47 12.07
CA THR A 84 -5.73 5.87 11.27
C THR A 84 -4.58 6.85 11.11
N LEU A 85 -4.88 8.08 10.68
CA LEU A 85 -3.87 9.14 10.54
C LEU A 85 -3.16 9.44 11.86
N LYS A 86 -3.89 9.47 12.98
CA LYS A 86 -3.29 9.64 14.31
C LYS A 86 -2.37 8.46 14.65
N THR A 87 -2.82 7.23 14.44
CA THR A 87 -2.03 6.02 14.71
C THR A 87 -0.71 6.01 13.93
N PHE A 88 -0.74 6.34 12.64
CA PHE A 88 0.45 6.33 11.78
C PHE A 88 1.40 7.52 11.98
N THR A 89 0.97 8.54 12.71
CA THR A 89 1.82 9.69 13.05
C THR A 89 2.46 9.59 14.43
N LEU A 90 2.17 8.53 15.20
CA LEU A 90 2.76 8.27 16.51
C LEU A 90 4.02 7.39 16.40
N PRO A 91 5.22 7.88 16.76
CA PRO A 91 6.46 7.09 16.63
C PRO A 91 6.42 5.74 17.36
N ARG A 92 5.71 5.64 18.47
CA ARG A 92 5.62 4.41 19.27
C ARG A 92 4.89 3.25 18.58
N THR A 93 4.07 3.52 17.56
CA THR A 93 3.28 2.47 16.88
C THR A 93 4.10 1.68 15.89
N GLN A 94 5.18 2.29 15.34
CA GLN A 94 6.10 1.68 14.38
C GLN A 94 5.41 1.12 13.11
N VAL A 95 4.20 1.62 12.80
CA VAL A 95 3.42 1.27 11.61
C VAL A 95 3.07 2.53 10.82
N SER A 96 3.04 2.40 9.50
CA SER A 96 2.68 3.49 8.58
C SER A 96 2.34 2.94 7.20
N SER A 97 1.64 3.72 6.38
CA SER A 97 1.43 3.47 4.96
C SER A 97 1.85 4.68 4.12
N HIS A 98 1.88 4.52 2.80
CA HIS A 98 2.09 5.66 1.90
C HIS A 98 0.80 6.45 1.71
N TYR A 99 -0.32 5.73 1.61
CA TYR A 99 -1.63 6.32 1.39
C TYR A 99 -2.66 5.82 2.40
N VAL A 100 -3.58 6.69 2.79
CA VAL A 100 -4.81 6.36 3.52
C VAL A 100 -6.00 6.88 2.72
N ILE A 101 -7.00 6.03 2.47
CA ILE A 101 -8.25 6.38 1.76
C ILE A 101 -9.40 6.32 2.77
N CYS A 102 -10.01 7.47 3.06
CA CYS A 102 -11.13 7.59 3.98
C CYS A 102 -12.44 7.07 3.35
N ARG A 103 -13.49 6.88 4.17
CA ARG A 103 -14.82 6.41 3.70
C ARG A 103 -15.46 7.26 2.61
N ASP A 104 -15.20 8.57 2.61
CA ASP A 104 -15.70 9.53 1.63
C ASP A 104 -14.86 9.58 0.34
N GLY A 105 -13.82 8.75 0.23
CA GLY A 105 -12.87 8.74 -0.89
C GLY A 105 -11.70 9.70 -0.75
N THR A 106 -11.63 10.51 0.32
CA THR A 106 -10.49 11.41 0.53
C THR A 106 -9.19 10.60 0.64
N VAL A 107 -8.18 10.96 -0.17
CA VAL A 107 -6.88 10.31 -0.19
C VAL A 107 -5.83 11.17 0.50
N PHE A 108 -5.22 10.65 1.55
CA PHE A 108 -4.07 11.26 2.22
C PHE A 108 -2.78 10.56 1.80
N HIS A 109 -1.84 11.31 1.21
CA HIS A 109 -0.47 10.85 0.94
C HIS A 109 0.42 11.17 2.15
N MET A 110 0.79 10.14 2.91
CA MET A 110 1.48 10.25 4.20
C MET A 110 3.00 10.14 4.10
N LEU A 111 3.51 9.36 3.14
CA LEU A 111 4.94 9.10 2.97
C LEU A 111 5.28 9.07 1.49
N ASN A 112 6.33 9.79 1.10
CA ASN A 112 6.85 9.77 -0.26
C ASN A 112 7.11 8.33 -0.74
N ASP A 113 6.62 8.01 -1.94
CA ASP A 113 6.70 6.69 -2.59
C ASP A 113 8.09 6.01 -2.64
N TYR A 114 9.18 6.79 -2.56
CA TYR A 114 10.56 6.25 -2.56
C TYR A 114 11.07 5.89 -1.15
N LEU A 115 10.31 6.22 -0.10
CA LEU A 115 10.66 5.90 1.27
C LEU A 115 9.92 4.65 1.74
N ARG A 116 10.58 3.82 2.54
CA ARG A 116 10.02 2.59 3.08
C ARG A 116 8.95 2.89 4.16
N ALA A 117 7.68 2.63 3.87
CA ALA A 117 6.62 2.57 4.88
C ALA A 117 6.70 1.28 5.70
N HIS A 118 6.05 1.26 6.88
CA HIS A 118 5.99 0.10 7.77
C HIS A 118 4.56 -0.49 7.78
N HIS A 119 4.14 -1.13 6.68
CA HIS A 119 2.78 -1.64 6.51
C HIS A 119 2.74 -3.17 6.37
N ALA A 120 3.62 -3.76 5.56
CA ALA A 120 3.61 -5.19 5.25
C ALA A 120 4.14 -6.05 6.41
N GLY A 121 5.11 -5.55 7.19
CA GLY A 121 5.78 -6.32 8.25
C GLY A 121 6.50 -7.55 7.70
N VAL A 122 6.56 -8.64 8.49
CA VAL A 122 7.11 -9.93 8.03
C VAL A 122 6.24 -10.48 6.91
N SER A 123 6.73 -10.42 5.68
CA SER A 123 5.95 -10.65 4.46
C SER A 123 6.80 -11.29 3.37
N LYS A 124 6.14 -12.06 2.49
CA LYS A 124 6.73 -12.73 1.34
C LYS A 124 5.73 -12.85 0.20
N TRP A 125 6.17 -12.58 -1.03
CA TRP A 125 5.42 -12.84 -2.25
C TRP A 125 6.35 -13.36 -3.35
N GLY A 126 6.13 -14.59 -3.80
CA GLY A 126 7.09 -15.33 -4.62
C GLY A 126 8.45 -15.42 -3.92
N ASN A 127 9.49 -14.90 -4.57
CA ASN A 127 10.83 -14.82 -3.99
C ASN A 127 11.10 -13.48 -3.27
N ALA A 128 10.21 -12.49 -3.38
CA ALA A 128 10.38 -11.22 -2.70
C ALA A 128 10.06 -11.36 -1.21
N THR A 129 10.99 -10.93 -0.35
CA THR A 129 10.81 -10.80 1.11
C THR A 129 10.95 -9.33 1.51
N ASP A 130 10.48 -8.95 2.70
CA ASP A 130 10.50 -7.56 3.17
C ASP A 130 9.78 -6.60 2.21
N LEU A 131 8.49 -6.87 1.98
CA LEU A 131 7.72 -6.15 0.97
C LEU A 131 7.65 -4.65 1.25
N ASN A 132 7.74 -4.22 2.52
CA ASN A 132 7.90 -2.80 2.90
C ASN A 132 8.94 -2.06 2.05
N SER A 133 10.08 -2.71 1.74
CA SER A 133 11.19 -2.09 1.02
C SER A 133 10.98 -1.97 -0.49
N SER A 134 9.94 -2.61 -1.03
CA SER A 134 9.67 -2.67 -2.48
C SER A 134 8.21 -2.43 -2.84
N SER A 135 7.38 -1.98 -1.90
CA SER A 135 5.95 -1.82 -2.12
C SER A 135 5.38 -0.51 -1.62
N ILE A 136 4.32 -0.05 -2.29
CA ILE A 136 3.42 0.98 -1.78
C ILE A 136 2.32 0.33 -0.93
N GLY A 137 2.30 0.62 0.36
CA GLY A 137 1.16 0.35 1.24
C GLY A 137 0.02 1.37 1.08
N ILE A 138 -1.19 0.88 0.81
CA ILE A 138 -2.43 1.68 0.74
C ILE A 138 -3.41 1.14 1.79
N GLU A 139 -3.82 2.00 2.71
CA GLU A 139 -4.74 1.68 3.80
C GLU A 139 -6.11 2.27 3.50
N ILE A 140 -7.15 1.46 3.57
CA ILE A 140 -8.52 1.90 3.29
C ILE A 140 -9.34 1.84 4.58
N ASP A 141 -10.00 2.94 4.93
CA ASP A 141 -10.77 3.11 6.16
C ASP A 141 -12.01 2.19 6.18
N ASN A 142 -11.82 0.97 6.67
CA ASN A 142 -12.82 -0.09 6.69
C ASN A 142 -12.51 -1.04 7.85
N ASN A 143 -13.56 -1.52 8.52
CA ASN A 143 -13.44 -2.35 9.73
C ASN A 143 -13.20 -3.86 9.44
N GLY A 144 -13.15 -4.26 8.16
CA GLY A 144 -12.93 -5.63 7.71
C GLY A 144 -14.18 -6.53 7.73
N SER A 145 -15.34 -5.99 8.13
CA SER A 145 -16.61 -6.71 8.27
C SER A 145 -17.72 -6.16 7.36
N GLU A 146 -17.39 -5.27 6.43
CA GLU A 146 -18.34 -4.60 5.54
C GLU A 146 -17.73 -4.36 4.15
N PRO A 147 -18.57 -4.21 3.10
CA PRO A 147 -18.11 -3.76 1.79
C PRO A 147 -17.44 -2.38 1.83
N PHE A 148 -16.55 -2.15 0.85
CA PHE A 148 -15.92 -0.86 0.64
C PHE A 148 -16.86 0.09 -0.09
N THR A 149 -16.83 1.39 0.26
CA THR A 149 -17.71 2.37 -0.36
C THR A 149 -17.32 2.62 -1.82
N GLU A 150 -18.27 3.08 -2.63
CA GLU A 150 -17.99 3.44 -4.02
C GLU A 150 -16.93 4.54 -4.11
N GLN A 151 -16.99 5.53 -3.20
CA GLN A 151 -16.03 6.62 -3.15
C GLN A 151 -14.60 6.15 -2.83
N GLN A 152 -14.46 5.16 -1.94
CA GLN A 152 -13.18 4.51 -1.66
C GLN A 152 -12.64 3.80 -2.89
N MET A 153 -13.49 2.99 -3.54
CA MET A 153 -13.07 2.22 -4.71
C MET A 153 -12.69 3.10 -5.89
N ASN A 154 -13.45 4.17 -6.16
CA ASN A 154 -13.14 5.13 -7.22
C ASN A 154 -11.78 5.81 -6.99
N SER A 155 -11.51 6.21 -5.75
CA SER A 155 -10.26 6.88 -5.38
C SER A 155 -9.08 5.91 -5.43
N LEU A 156 -9.28 4.67 -4.98
CA LEU A 156 -8.29 3.61 -5.09
C LEU A 156 -7.91 3.34 -6.55
N LEU A 157 -8.88 3.13 -7.44
CA LEU A 157 -8.62 2.83 -8.85
C LEU A 157 -7.83 3.94 -9.54
N GLN A 158 -8.18 5.21 -9.29
CA GLN A 158 -7.42 6.36 -9.82
C GLN A 158 -5.99 6.40 -9.28
N LEU A 159 -5.80 6.11 -7.99
CA LEU A 159 -4.48 6.04 -7.37
C LEU A 159 -3.65 4.90 -7.97
N LEU A 160 -4.22 3.70 -8.09
CA LEU A 160 -3.53 2.53 -8.65
C LEU A 160 -3.12 2.76 -10.10
N GLU A 161 -3.96 3.40 -10.92
CA GLU A 161 -3.62 3.74 -12.31
C GLU A 161 -2.38 4.65 -12.38
N ARG A 162 -2.36 5.71 -11.56
CA ARG A 162 -1.22 6.63 -11.48
C ARG A 162 0.04 5.93 -11.02
N LEU A 163 -0.03 5.12 -9.97
CA LEU A 163 1.12 4.37 -9.44
C LEU A 163 1.64 3.35 -10.45
N LYS A 164 0.75 2.60 -11.11
CA LYS A 164 1.09 1.62 -12.14
C LYS A 164 1.85 2.28 -13.28
N LYS A 165 1.31 3.38 -13.82
CA LYS A 165 1.92 4.12 -14.93
C LYS A 165 3.26 4.75 -14.54
N THR A 166 3.32 5.37 -13.36
CA THR A 166 4.51 6.11 -12.91
C THR A 166 5.70 5.18 -12.65
N TYR A 167 5.45 4.05 -12.01
CA TYR A 167 6.51 3.13 -11.59
C TYR A 167 6.67 1.91 -12.51
N GLY A 168 5.74 1.68 -13.44
CA GLY A 168 5.73 0.50 -14.29
C GLY A 168 5.48 -0.78 -13.49
N ILE A 169 4.59 -0.72 -12.50
CA ILE A 169 4.31 -1.85 -11.60
C ILE A 169 3.62 -2.97 -12.40
N PRO A 170 4.15 -4.20 -12.39
CA PRO A 170 3.53 -5.33 -13.08
C PRO A 170 2.10 -5.59 -12.60
N GLN A 171 1.23 -6.04 -13.49
CA GLN A 171 -0.17 -6.35 -13.14
C GLN A 171 -0.29 -7.36 -12.00
N ALA A 172 0.58 -8.37 -11.96
CA ALA A 172 0.60 -9.40 -10.90
C ALA A 172 0.91 -8.87 -9.50
N ASN A 173 1.43 -7.63 -9.38
CA ASN A 173 2.03 -7.11 -8.16
C ASN A 173 1.10 -6.19 -7.35
N PHE A 174 -0.20 -6.20 -7.66
CA PHE A 174 -1.25 -5.56 -6.86
C PHE A 174 -1.93 -6.65 -6.03
N ILE A 175 -1.64 -6.66 -4.73
CA ILE A 175 -1.92 -7.80 -3.84
C ILE A 175 -2.42 -7.32 -2.48
N GLY A 176 -3.08 -8.19 -1.71
CA GLY A 176 -3.56 -7.90 -0.37
C GLY A 176 -2.52 -8.20 0.71
N HIS A 177 -2.72 -7.67 1.92
CA HIS A 177 -1.86 -8.03 3.05
C HIS A 177 -1.96 -9.51 3.43
N ALA A 178 -3.17 -10.07 3.33
CA ALA A 178 -3.44 -11.49 3.53
C ALA A 178 -2.61 -12.37 2.58
N ASP A 179 -2.35 -11.92 1.36
CA ASP A 179 -1.57 -12.67 0.37
C ASP A 179 -0.09 -12.78 0.76
N VAL A 180 0.49 -11.67 1.22
CA VAL A 180 1.91 -11.59 1.54
C VAL A 180 2.23 -12.05 2.96
N ALA A 181 1.23 -12.15 3.83
CA ALA A 181 1.38 -12.61 5.21
C ALA A 181 0.31 -13.64 5.63
N PRO A 182 0.24 -14.81 4.96
CA PRO A 182 -0.73 -15.85 5.29
C PRO A 182 -0.69 -16.24 6.77
N GLY A 183 -1.88 -16.41 7.36
CA GLY A 183 -2.06 -16.78 8.77
C GLY A 183 -1.87 -15.64 9.78
N ARG A 184 -1.12 -14.58 9.42
CA ARG A 184 -0.93 -13.40 10.27
C ARG A 184 -1.94 -12.29 9.97
N LYS A 185 -2.35 -12.17 8.71
CA LYS A 185 -3.18 -11.07 8.20
C LYS A 185 -4.32 -11.58 7.36
N VAL A 186 -5.42 -10.83 7.37
CA VAL A 186 -6.68 -11.15 6.65
C VAL A 186 -7.19 -9.98 5.83
N ASP A 187 -6.53 -8.83 5.90
CA ASP A 187 -6.86 -7.62 5.17
C ASP A 187 -6.38 -7.70 3.70
N PRO A 188 -7.12 -7.11 2.73
CA PRO A 188 -8.26 -6.20 2.87
C PRO A 188 -9.63 -6.87 3.08
N SER A 189 -9.68 -8.07 3.66
CA SER A 189 -10.89 -8.86 3.94
C SER A 189 -11.52 -9.47 2.69
N ARG A 190 -12.43 -10.42 2.92
CA ARG A 190 -13.22 -11.09 1.88
C ARG A 190 -14.23 -10.17 1.19
N TYR A 191 -14.50 -9.00 1.74
CA TYR A 191 -15.43 -8.02 1.15
C TYR A 191 -14.76 -7.12 0.11
N PHE A 192 -13.43 -7.22 -0.05
CA PHE A 192 -12.70 -6.42 -1.02
C PHE A 192 -12.94 -6.92 -2.46
N PRO A 193 -13.33 -6.04 -3.40
CA PRO A 193 -13.76 -6.45 -4.74
C PRO A 193 -12.57 -6.67 -5.70
N TRP A 194 -11.79 -7.73 -5.47
CA TRP A 194 -10.60 -8.05 -6.28
C TRP A 194 -10.90 -8.21 -7.78
N GLN A 195 -12.04 -8.79 -8.14
CA GLN A 195 -12.46 -8.92 -9.54
C GLN A 195 -12.51 -7.56 -10.24
N THR A 196 -13.10 -6.54 -9.62
CA THR A 196 -13.18 -5.18 -10.17
C THR A 196 -11.79 -4.57 -10.40
N LEU A 197 -10.84 -4.83 -9.49
CA LEU A 197 -9.45 -4.39 -9.67
C LEU A 197 -8.79 -5.08 -10.87
N ALA A 198 -8.96 -6.39 -10.99
CA ALA A 198 -8.38 -7.17 -12.07
C ALA A 198 -8.95 -6.77 -13.45
N GLU A 199 -10.25 -6.46 -13.53
CA GLU A 199 -10.89 -5.91 -14.73
C GLU A 199 -10.29 -4.56 -15.16
N LYS A 200 -9.70 -3.80 -14.22
CA LYS A 200 -8.95 -2.57 -14.47
C LYS A 200 -7.43 -2.78 -14.59
N GLY A 201 -6.98 -4.03 -14.61
CA GLY A 201 -5.58 -4.41 -14.78
C GLY A 201 -4.74 -4.35 -13.50
N PHE A 202 -5.34 -4.42 -12.32
CA PHE A 202 -4.64 -4.49 -11.04
C PHE A 202 -4.84 -5.87 -10.42
N GLY A 203 -3.82 -6.73 -10.50
CA GLY A 203 -3.95 -8.16 -10.18
C GLY A 203 -4.51 -8.95 -11.36
N PHE A 204 -4.53 -10.27 -11.22
CA PHE A 204 -5.20 -11.16 -12.15
C PHE A 204 -6.49 -11.69 -11.54
N TRP A 205 -7.47 -12.00 -12.39
CA TRP A 205 -8.64 -12.79 -12.03
C TRP A 205 -8.65 -14.07 -12.84
N TYR A 206 -9.36 -15.09 -12.36
CA TYR A 206 -9.47 -16.35 -13.07
C TYR A 206 -10.56 -16.30 -14.15
N ASP A 207 -10.43 -17.17 -15.14
CA ASP A 207 -11.52 -17.59 -16.01
C ASP A 207 -11.47 -19.11 -16.11
N THR A 208 -12.48 -19.78 -15.57
CA THR A 208 -12.53 -21.26 -15.54
C THR A 208 -13.28 -21.87 -16.71
N THR A 209 -13.72 -21.04 -17.67
CA THR A 209 -14.45 -21.50 -18.85
C THR A 209 -13.60 -22.46 -19.66
N GLY A 210 -14.09 -23.69 -19.83
CA GLY A 210 -13.39 -24.73 -20.58
C GLY A 210 -12.12 -25.28 -19.92
N ILE A 211 -11.82 -24.91 -18.67
CA ILE A 211 -10.63 -25.42 -17.97
C ILE A 211 -10.80 -26.90 -17.61
N GLN A 212 -9.88 -27.72 -18.10
CA GLN A 212 -9.67 -29.10 -17.69
C GLN A 212 -8.38 -29.17 -16.86
N VAL A 213 -8.48 -29.62 -15.63
CA VAL A 213 -7.33 -29.72 -14.72
C VAL A 213 -6.63 -31.07 -14.96
N PRO A 214 -5.32 -31.08 -15.27
CA PRO A 214 -4.57 -32.33 -15.42
C PRO A 214 -4.63 -33.21 -14.16
N PRO A 215 -4.67 -34.55 -14.28
CA PRO A 215 -4.71 -35.45 -13.12
C PRO A 215 -3.54 -35.26 -12.14
N ASP A 216 -2.36 -34.89 -12.65
CA ASP A 216 -1.13 -34.66 -11.90
C ASP A 216 -0.99 -33.22 -11.35
N PHE A 217 -2.02 -32.37 -11.53
CA PHE A 217 -1.99 -30.99 -11.07
C PHE A 217 -1.84 -30.89 -9.54
N ASN A 218 -0.76 -30.24 -9.12
CA ASN A 218 -0.46 -29.97 -7.72
C ASN A 218 -0.86 -28.55 -7.31
N SER A 219 -1.94 -28.44 -6.55
CA SER A 219 -2.48 -27.15 -6.08
C SER A 219 -1.53 -26.36 -5.18
N LEU A 220 -0.72 -27.03 -4.34
CA LEU A 220 0.25 -26.34 -3.48
C LEU A 220 1.39 -25.74 -4.30
N HIS A 221 1.83 -26.46 -5.34
CA HIS A 221 2.80 -25.92 -6.29
C HIS A 221 2.21 -24.72 -7.05
N ALA A 222 0.94 -24.77 -7.45
CA ALA A 222 0.25 -23.64 -8.08
C ALA A 222 0.19 -22.41 -7.17
N LEU A 223 -0.17 -22.57 -5.89
CA LEU A 223 -0.13 -21.49 -4.90
C LEU A 223 1.26 -20.83 -4.81
N ARG A 224 2.32 -21.65 -4.83
CA ARG A 224 3.70 -21.16 -4.84
C ARG A 224 4.06 -20.41 -6.12
N ILE A 225 3.60 -20.87 -7.29
CA ILE A 225 3.79 -20.17 -8.57
C ILE A 225 3.12 -18.79 -8.54
N ILE A 226 1.89 -18.72 -8.04
CA ILE A 226 1.14 -17.46 -7.94
C ILE A 226 1.87 -16.47 -7.02
N GLY A 227 2.45 -16.97 -5.91
CA GLY A 227 3.31 -16.18 -5.03
C GLY A 227 3.15 -16.45 -3.54
N TYR A 228 2.21 -17.31 -3.14
CA TYR A 228 1.95 -17.57 -1.73
C TYR A 228 3.13 -18.27 -1.04
N ASN A 229 3.38 -17.89 0.21
CA ASN A 229 4.24 -18.66 1.10
C ASN A 229 3.49 -19.91 1.58
N ILE A 230 3.91 -21.08 1.12
CA ILE A 230 3.26 -22.37 1.39
C ILE A 230 3.87 -23.16 2.57
N ASN A 231 4.72 -22.52 3.40
CA ASN A 231 5.30 -23.18 4.58
C ASN A 231 4.21 -23.77 5.51
N ASP A 232 3.09 -23.06 5.65
CA ASP A 232 1.85 -23.58 6.22
C ASP A 232 0.79 -23.55 5.12
N SER A 233 0.46 -24.74 4.60
CA SER A 233 -0.47 -24.89 3.47
C SER A 233 -1.89 -24.45 3.83
N LEU A 234 -2.35 -24.64 5.06
CA LEU A 234 -3.70 -24.28 5.49
C LEU A 234 -3.88 -22.76 5.50
N THR A 235 -2.88 -22.04 5.99
CA THR A 235 -2.91 -20.56 5.97
C THR A 235 -2.76 -20.00 4.55
N ALA A 236 -1.95 -20.62 3.70
CA ALA A 236 -1.84 -20.24 2.29
C ALA A 236 -3.17 -20.42 1.55
N ILE A 237 -3.86 -21.56 1.75
CA ILE A 237 -5.19 -21.81 1.18
C ILE A 237 -6.21 -20.79 1.70
N GLN A 238 -6.17 -20.46 2.99
CA GLN A 238 -7.04 -19.43 3.57
C GLN A 238 -6.84 -18.07 2.88
N SER A 239 -5.60 -17.60 2.74
CA SER A 239 -5.32 -16.32 2.08
C SER A 239 -5.74 -16.31 0.61
N TYR A 240 -5.45 -17.40 -0.12
CA TYR A 240 -5.93 -17.58 -1.49
C TYR A 240 -7.46 -17.46 -1.57
N LYS A 241 -8.21 -18.08 -0.66
CA LYS A 241 -9.67 -17.99 -0.65
C LYS A 241 -10.18 -16.60 -0.30
N ILE A 242 -9.54 -15.90 0.64
CA ILE A 242 -9.88 -14.50 0.95
C ILE A 242 -9.81 -13.64 -0.33
N HIS A 243 -8.82 -13.86 -1.18
CA HIS A 243 -8.62 -13.10 -2.41
C HIS A 243 -9.55 -13.55 -3.55
N PHE A 244 -9.55 -14.84 -3.88
CA PHE A 244 -10.13 -15.35 -5.12
C PHE A 244 -11.49 -16.05 -4.94
N VAL A 245 -11.77 -16.61 -3.77
CA VAL A 245 -13.00 -17.37 -3.51
C VAL A 245 -13.64 -16.86 -2.21
N PRO A 246 -13.95 -15.55 -2.13
CA PRO A 246 -14.24 -14.90 -0.87
C PRO A 246 -15.48 -15.44 -0.18
N GLN A 247 -16.34 -16.21 -0.84
CA GLN A 247 -17.54 -16.82 -0.23
C GLN A 247 -17.23 -18.09 0.58
N ASP A 248 -16.10 -18.75 0.32
CA ASP A 248 -15.69 -19.97 1.02
C ASP A 248 -14.69 -19.63 2.15
N THR A 249 -15.10 -19.88 3.41
CA THR A 249 -14.26 -19.65 4.59
C THR A 249 -13.46 -20.87 5.02
N THR A 250 -13.66 -22.02 4.37
CA THR A 250 -12.95 -23.25 4.71
C THR A 250 -11.49 -23.15 4.30
N LYS A 251 -10.64 -24.05 4.83
CA LYS A 251 -9.22 -24.16 4.42
C LYS A 251 -9.01 -25.37 3.51
N VAL A 252 -10.05 -25.78 2.80
CA VAL A 252 -10.06 -26.97 1.94
C VAL A 252 -10.20 -26.56 0.49
N LEU A 253 -9.39 -27.13 -0.40
CA LEU A 253 -9.49 -26.88 -1.82
C LEU A 253 -10.54 -27.82 -2.44
N THR A 254 -11.57 -27.22 -3.02
CA THR A 254 -12.59 -27.88 -3.83
C THR A 254 -12.09 -28.11 -5.26
N GLU A 255 -12.80 -28.92 -6.05
CA GLU A 255 -12.50 -29.06 -7.49
C GLU A 255 -12.61 -27.74 -8.27
N THR A 256 -13.51 -26.84 -7.85
CA THR A 256 -13.60 -25.48 -8.41
C THR A 256 -12.35 -24.67 -8.09
N ASP A 257 -11.84 -24.74 -6.85
CA ASP A 257 -10.58 -24.07 -6.49
C ASP A 257 -9.40 -24.60 -7.30
N ARG A 258 -9.36 -25.89 -7.60
CA ARG A 258 -8.32 -26.49 -8.43
C ARG A 258 -8.32 -25.91 -9.84
N LYS A 259 -9.49 -25.70 -10.45
CA LYS A 259 -9.63 -25.03 -11.77
C LYS A 259 -9.13 -23.59 -11.72
N ILE A 260 -9.51 -22.85 -10.69
CA ILE A 260 -9.08 -21.47 -10.48
C ILE A 260 -7.55 -21.40 -10.32
N LEU A 261 -6.97 -22.21 -9.46
CA LEU A 261 -5.53 -22.27 -9.24
C LEU A 261 -4.76 -22.65 -10.51
N PHE A 262 -5.29 -23.58 -11.31
CA PHE A 262 -4.66 -23.97 -12.56
C PHE A 262 -4.62 -22.83 -13.57
N ASP A 263 -5.72 -22.09 -13.75
CA ASP A 263 -5.76 -20.91 -14.61
C ASP A 263 -4.83 -19.79 -14.11
N LEU A 264 -4.92 -19.45 -12.82
CA LEU A 264 -4.08 -18.41 -12.22
C LEU A 264 -2.59 -18.76 -12.33
N ALA A 265 -2.19 -20.00 -12.05
CA ALA A 265 -0.79 -20.40 -12.17
C ALA A 265 -0.22 -20.23 -13.59
N ARG A 266 -1.06 -20.24 -14.64
CA ARG A 266 -0.64 -19.93 -16.01
C ARG A 266 -0.47 -18.43 -16.26
N LYS A 267 -1.29 -17.60 -15.61
CA LYS A 267 -1.24 -16.13 -15.70
C LYS A 267 -0.06 -15.52 -14.94
N TYR A 268 0.36 -16.16 -13.85
CA TYR A 268 1.49 -15.73 -12.99
C TYR A 268 2.85 -16.36 -13.38
N ARG A 269 2.90 -17.12 -14.48
CA ARG A 269 4.14 -17.71 -15.04
C ARG A 269 4.91 -16.72 -15.93
#